data_AF-A0A9W9D752-F1
#
_entry.id   AF-A0A9W9D752-F1
#
_cell.length_a   1.000
_cell.length_b   1.000
_cell.length_c   1.000
_cell.angle_alpha   90.00
_cell.angle_beta   90.00
_cell.angle_gamma   90.00
#
_symmetry.space_group_name_H-M   'P 1'
#
loop_
_entity.id
_entity.type
_entity.pdbx_description
1 polymer ?
#
loop_
_entity_poly.entity_id
_entity_poly.type
_entity_poly.pdbx_seq_one_letter_code
_entity_poly.pdbx_strand_id
1 'polypeptide(L)'
;MAQYYQHSVFTLAGTAEDITGGLLQSYEKDAIPWASKLVRLPYRDKHGFIAGEIYLYKRRIQVVEEYWSEVRESILLRRGWILQEWLLSKRLLWYTPRGLFFECQQEPPRAYDQSQLALSRAEASLQAHLQLKESFHFSNSDILNFWYSMLEVYSGQQLTKPDLDRILAVAGLAQEMADRAKSM
;
A
#
# COMPACT_ATOMS: atom_id res chain seq x y z
N MET A 1 5.22 9.21 -18.45
CA MET A 1 4.81 8.03 -17.65
C MET A 1 3.77 8.37 -16.58
N ALA A 2 3.91 9.48 -15.85
CA ALA A 2 2.95 9.90 -14.82
C ALA A 2 1.46 9.79 -15.21
N GLN A 3 1.11 10.23 -16.42
CA GLN A 3 -0.26 10.18 -16.94
C GLN A 3 -0.88 8.77 -16.92
N TYR A 4 -0.09 7.71 -17.13
CA TYR A 4 -0.60 6.33 -17.07
C TYR A 4 -1.16 6.00 -15.68
N TYR A 5 -0.44 6.37 -14.62
CA TYR A 5 -0.86 6.11 -13.25
C TYR A 5 -1.99 7.04 -12.81
N GLN A 6 -1.92 8.33 -13.19
CA GLN A 6 -2.92 9.33 -12.84
C GLN A 6 -4.30 9.06 -13.44
N HIS A 7 -4.33 8.52 -14.66
CA HIS A 7 -5.57 8.20 -15.38
C HIS A 7 -5.96 6.72 -15.32
N SER A 8 -5.17 5.88 -14.64
CA SER A 8 -5.55 4.50 -14.37
C SER A 8 -6.82 4.42 -13.51
N VAL A 9 -7.66 3.42 -13.75
CA VAL A 9 -8.81 3.10 -12.88
C VAL A 9 -8.31 2.50 -11.57
N PHE A 10 -7.35 1.59 -11.67
CA PHE A 10 -6.55 1.02 -10.59
C PHE A 10 -5.23 0.49 -11.15
N THR A 11 -4.22 0.41 -10.28
CA THR A 11 -2.87 -0.10 -10.57
C THR A 11 -2.68 -1.43 -9.85
N LEU A 12 -2.17 -2.43 -10.56
CA LEU A 12 -1.76 -3.71 -9.98
C LEU A 12 -0.26 -3.68 -9.69
N ALA A 13 0.13 -4.07 -8.49
CA ALA A 13 1.53 -4.10 -8.07
C ALA A 13 1.85 -5.44 -7.39
N GLY A 14 2.78 -6.19 -7.98
CA GLY A 14 3.33 -7.40 -7.37
C GLY A 14 4.57 -7.08 -6.53
N THR A 15 4.65 -7.61 -5.32
CA THR A 15 5.78 -7.38 -4.41
C THR A 15 6.73 -8.59 -4.28
N ALA A 16 6.33 -9.75 -4.81
CA ALA A 16 7.16 -10.94 -4.84
C ALA A 16 8.36 -10.78 -5.80
N GLU A 17 9.52 -11.30 -5.39
CA GLU A 17 10.72 -11.36 -6.25
C GLU A 17 10.59 -12.44 -7.32
N ASP A 18 10.04 -13.59 -6.94
CA ASP A 18 9.74 -14.70 -7.85
C ASP A 18 8.27 -14.66 -8.29
N ILE A 19 8.06 -14.53 -9.59
CA ILE A 19 6.74 -14.48 -10.23
C ILE A 19 6.43 -15.75 -11.05
N THR A 20 7.33 -16.74 -11.06
CA THR A 20 7.23 -17.92 -11.94
C THR A 20 5.99 -18.77 -11.66
N GLY A 21 5.56 -18.86 -10.39
CA GLY A 21 4.34 -19.60 -10.02
C GLY A 21 3.04 -18.81 -10.19
N GLY A 22 3.10 -17.57 -10.71
CA GLY A 22 1.94 -16.72 -10.93
C GLY A 22 1.29 -16.19 -9.65
N LEU A 23 0.08 -15.66 -9.81
CA LEU A 23 -0.62 -14.83 -8.81
C LEU A 23 -1.48 -15.60 -7.81
N LEU A 24 -1.92 -16.81 -8.18
CA LEU A 24 -2.89 -17.61 -7.43
C LEU A 24 -2.21 -18.85 -6.84
N GLN A 25 -1.11 -18.63 -6.14
CA GLN A 25 -0.41 -19.70 -5.43
C GLN A 25 -1.09 -20.00 -4.11
N SER A 26 -1.08 -21.28 -3.73
CA SER A 26 -1.49 -21.66 -2.37
C SER A 26 -0.49 -21.09 -1.38
N TYR A 27 -0.99 -20.52 -0.29
CA TYR A 27 -0.12 -20.08 0.81
C TYR A 27 0.77 -21.22 1.28
N GLU A 28 2.05 -20.93 1.47
CA GLU A 28 2.93 -21.83 2.21
C GLU A 28 2.35 -22.09 3.60
N LYS A 29 2.59 -23.27 4.19
CA LYS A 29 2.03 -23.63 5.50
C LYS A 29 2.38 -22.62 6.60
N ASP A 30 3.53 -21.95 6.49
CA ASP A 30 3.98 -20.92 7.42
C ASP A 30 3.41 -19.52 7.13
N ALA A 31 2.87 -19.31 5.92
CA ALA A 31 2.23 -18.07 5.48
C ALA A 31 0.76 -17.95 5.91
N ILE A 32 0.24 -18.95 6.64
CA ILE A 32 -1.10 -18.90 7.20
C ILE A 32 -1.19 -17.74 8.21
N PRO A 33 -2.17 -16.82 8.06
CA PRO A 33 -2.22 -15.58 8.85
C PRO A 33 -2.66 -15.79 10.31
N TRP A 34 -3.19 -16.98 10.67
CA TRP A 34 -3.65 -17.28 12.03
C TRP A 34 -2.63 -18.02 12.89
N ALA A 35 -2.45 -17.55 14.14
CA ALA A 35 -1.64 -18.20 15.18
C ALA A 35 -2.43 -19.16 16.07
N SER A 36 -3.76 -19.15 16.00
CA SER A 36 -4.62 -20.06 16.76
C SER A 36 -5.27 -21.07 15.83
N LYS A 37 -5.79 -22.16 16.41
CA LYS A 37 -6.80 -22.98 15.73
C LYS A 37 -8.01 -22.11 15.39
N LEU A 38 -8.67 -22.42 14.28
CA LEU A 38 -9.96 -21.83 13.91
C LEU A 38 -11.02 -22.22 14.95
N VAL A 39 -11.64 -21.23 15.56
CA VAL A 39 -12.77 -21.42 16.49
C VAL A 39 -14.05 -21.20 15.73
N ARG A 40 -14.93 -22.19 15.73
CA ARG A 40 -16.23 -22.13 15.05
C ARG A 40 -17.32 -21.78 16.05
N LEU A 41 -18.03 -20.69 15.80
CA LEU A 41 -19.17 -20.23 16.60
C LEU A 41 -20.47 -20.31 15.79
N PRO A 42 -21.59 -20.75 16.39
CA PRO A 42 -22.89 -20.70 15.73
C PRO A 42 -23.35 -19.25 15.57
N TYR A 43 -23.70 -18.85 14.35
CA TYR A 43 -24.39 -17.60 14.07
C TYR A 43 -25.89 -17.81 14.26
N ARG A 44 -26.50 -16.98 15.12
CA ARG A 44 -27.95 -17.00 15.35
C ARG A 44 -28.60 -15.81 14.68
N ASP A 45 -29.73 -16.04 14.03
CA ASP A 45 -30.53 -14.97 13.46
C ASP A 45 -31.21 -14.15 14.57
N LYS A 46 -31.95 -13.10 14.16
CA LYS A 46 -32.70 -12.23 15.07
C LYS A 46 -33.76 -12.95 15.92
N HIS A 47 -34.15 -14.18 15.55
CA HIS A 47 -35.12 -14.99 16.28
C HIS A 47 -34.45 -16.07 17.16
N GLY A 48 -33.11 -16.13 17.17
CA GLY A 48 -32.32 -17.05 17.99
C GLY A 48 -32.08 -18.42 17.33
N PHE A 49 -32.52 -18.63 16.09
CA PHE A 49 -32.26 -19.87 15.35
C PHE A 49 -30.86 -19.86 14.78
N ILE A 50 -30.19 -21.03 14.78
CA ILE A 50 -28.86 -21.16 14.18
C ILE A 50 -29.03 -21.04 12.66
N ALA A 51 -28.56 -19.93 12.10
CA ALA A 51 -28.66 -19.59 10.68
C ALA A 51 -27.32 -19.67 9.94
N GLY A 52 -26.23 -19.98 10.65
CA GLY A 52 -24.93 -20.16 10.03
C GLY A 52 -23.81 -20.40 11.04
N GLU A 53 -22.58 -20.24 10.58
CA GLU A 53 -21.36 -20.41 11.37
C GLU A 53 -20.42 -19.22 11.12
N ILE A 54 -19.74 -18.76 12.17
CA ILE A 54 -18.68 -17.75 12.11
C ILE A 54 -17.38 -18.43 12.54
N TYR A 55 -16.31 -18.17 11.80
CA TYR A 55 -14.97 -18.63 12.17
C TYR A 55 -14.18 -17.48 12.75
N LEU A 56 -13.62 -17.70 13.93
CA LEU A 56 -12.74 -16.77 14.61
C LEU A 56 -11.32 -17.34 14.65
N TYR A 57 -10.35 -16.45 14.53
CA TYR A 57 -8.95 -16.79 14.68
C TYR A 57 -8.18 -15.61 15.25
N LYS A 58 -7.08 -15.90 15.95
CA LYS A 58 -6.10 -14.89 16.34
C LYS A 58 -5.07 -14.75 15.23
N ARG A 59 -4.85 -13.55 14.71
CA ARG A 59 -3.76 -13.29 13.74
C ARG A 59 -2.39 -13.54 14.37
N ARG A 60 -1.46 -14.09 13.59
CA ARG A 60 -0.07 -14.32 13.97
C ARG A 60 0.73 -13.02 14.00
N ILE A 61 0.52 -12.17 12.99
CA ILE A 61 1.19 -10.88 12.80
C ILE A 61 0.09 -9.81 12.68
N GLN A 62 0.34 -8.62 13.21
CA GLN A 62 -0.63 -7.54 13.04
C GLN A 62 -0.70 -7.12 11.58
N VAL A 63 -1.88 -6.74 11.10
CA VAL A 63 -2.10 -6.32 9.70
C VAL A 63 -1.16 -5.19 9.28
N VAL A 64 -0.81 -4.30 10.21
CA VAL A 64 0.13 -3.19 9.98
C VAL A 64 1.57 -3.66 9.77
N GLU A 65 2.04 -4.63 10.56
CA GLU A 65 3.37 -5.23 10.45
C GLU A 65 3.49 -6.07 9.17
N GLU A 66 2.41 -6.78 8.83
CA GLU A 66 2.33 -7.54 7.59
C GLU A 66 2.36 -6.61 6.37
N TYR A 67 1.59 -5.51 6.38
CA TYR A 67 1.66 -4.51 5.31
C TYR A 67 3.06 -3.89 5.18
N TRP A 68 3.71 -3.57 6.30
CA TRP A 68 5.06 -3.01 6.29
C TRP A 68 6.05 -3.95 5.60
N SER A 69 6.14 -5.19 6.07
CA SER A 69 7.08 -6.18 5.54
C SER A 69 6.77 -6.58 4.09
N GLU A 70 5.49 -6.74 3.74
CA GLU A 70 5.09 -7.30 2.44
C GLU A 70 4.98 -6.24 1.33
N VAL A 71 4.68 -4.99 1.69
CA VAL A 71 4.54 -3.89 0.73
C VAL A 71 5.74 -2.95 0.84
N ARG A 72 5.96 -2.35 2.02
CA ARG A 72 6.94 -1.25 2.16
C ARG A 72 8.38 -1.70 2.04
N GLU A 73 8.73 -2.85 2.60
CA GLU A 73 10.10 -3.38 2.51
C GLU A 73 10.37 -4.13 1.20
N SER A 74 9.35 -4.28 0.34
CA SER A 74 9.45 -4.99 -0.92
C SER A 74 10.46 -4.37 -1.88
N ILE A 75 10.97 -5.19 -2.78
CA ILE A 75 11.87 -4.76 -3.85
C ILE A 75 11.26 -3.65 -4.73
N LEU A 76 9.93 -3.63 -4.86
CA LEU A 76 9.23 -2.65 -5.70
C LEU A 76 9.39 -1.25 -5.12
N LEU A 77 9.25 -1.12 -3.80
CA LEU A 77 9.38 0.15 -3.06
C LEU A 77 10.81 0.56 -2.75
N ARG A 78 11.79 -0.13 -3.33
CA ARG A 78 13.19 0.32 -3.39
C ARG A 78 13.54 1.01 -4.71
N ARG A 79 12.70 0.90 -5.75
CA ARG A 79 12.99 1.45 -7.08
C ARG A 79 12.80 2.96 -7.06
N GLY A 80 13.74 3.74 -7.58
CA GLY A 80 13.56 5.21 -7.66
C GLY A 80 12.29 5.66 -8.39
N TRP A 81 11.82 4.90 -9.39
CA TRP A 81 10.60 5.22 -10.13
C TRP A 81 9.31 5.01 -9.33
N ILE A 82 9.35 4.26 -8.22
CA ILE A 82 8.15 3.80 -7.50
C ILE A 82 7.31 4.94 -6.95
N LEU A 83 7.92 6.07 -6.59
CA LEU A 83 7.18 7.21 -6.06
C LEU A 83 6.14 7.73 -7.07
N GLN A 84 6.46 7.76 -8.36
CA GLN A 84 5.50 8.13 -9.39
C GLN A 84 4.38 7.09 -9.48
N GLU A 85 4.73 5.80 -9.52
CA GLU A 85 3.77 4.70 -9.66
C GLU A 85 2.82 4.66 -8.46
N TRP A 86 3.32 4.91 -7.26
CA TRP A 86 2.57 4.87 -6.02
C TRP A 86 1.76 6.15 -5.79
N LEU A 87 2.36 7.34 -5.78
CA LEU A 87 1.65 8.58 -5.43
C LEU A 87 0.60 8.99 -6.48
N LEU A 88 0.87 8.78 -7.77
CA LEU A 88 -0.07 9.18 -8.82
C LEU A 88 -1.24 8.20 -8.98
N SER A 89 -1.08 6.95 -8.56
CA SER A 89 -2.14 5.95 -8.66
C SER A 89 -3.30 6.25 -7.72
N LYS A 90 -4.54 6.15 -8.24
CA LYS A 90 -5.78 6.35 -7.48
C LYS A 90 -6.15 5.21 -6.56
N ARG A 91 -5.90 4.01 -7.04
CA ARG A 91 -6.22 2.77 -6.33
C ARG A 91 -5.09 1.81 -6.66
N LEU A 92 -4.49 1.22 -5.64
CA LEU A 92 -3.51 0.16 -5.81
C LEU A 92 -4.06 -1.12 -5.21
N LEU A 93 -3.89 -2.20 -5.96
CA LEU A 93 -4.03 -3.55 -5.45
C LEU A 93 -2.64 -4.17 -5.39
N TRP A 94 -2.17 -4.35 -4.16
CA TRP A 94 -0.91 -4.99 -3.84
C TRP A 94 -1.12 -6.49 -3.79
N TYR A 95 -0.40 -7.20 -4.65
CA TYR A 95 -0.26 -8.65 -4.64
C TYR A 95 1.04 -9.00 -3.96
N THR A 96 0.94 -9.52 -2.73
CA THR A 96 2.09 -9.91 -1.93
C THR A 96 2.12 -11.42 -1.73
N PRO A 97 3.29 -11.99 -1.38
CA PRO A 97 3.40 -13.40 -1.00
C PRO A 97 2.41 -13.84 0.08
N ARG A 98 2.02 -12.93 1.00
CA ARG A 98 1.07 -13.21 2.10
C ARG A 98 -0.37 -12.75 1.87
N GLY A 99 -0.67 -12.14 0.73
CA GLY A 99 -2.04 -11.89 0.30
C GLY A 99 -2.22 -10.55 -0.38
N LEU A 100 -3.44 -10.01 -0.30
CA LEU A 100 -3.80 -8.77 -0.97
C LEU A 100 -3.96 -7.61 0.00
N PHE A 101 -3.46 -6.46 -0.41
CA PHE A 101 -3.77 -5.18 0.21
C PHE A 101 -4.36 -4.21 -0.81
N PHE A 102 -5.38 -3.50 -0.37
CA PHE A 102 -6.07 -2.46 -1.13
C PHE A 102 -5.65 -1.11 -0.57
N GLU A 103 -5.12 -0.24 -1.40
CA GLU A 103 -4.75 1.13 -1.03
C GLU A 103 -5.49 2.13 -1.92
N CYS A 104 -6.10 3.14 -1.32
CA CYS A 104 -6.85 4.19 -2.01
C CYS A 104 -6.30 5.56 -1.58
N GLN A 105 -6.55 6.59 -2.39
CA GLN A 105 -6.16 7.96 -2.06
C GLN A 105 -6.93 8.55 -0.88
N GLN A 106 -8.15 8.06 -0.64
CA GLN A 106 -9.10 8.64 0.31
C GLN A 106 -9.26 7.81 1.58
N GLU A 107 -8.64 6.62 1.63
CA GLU A 107 -8.82 5.68 2.72
C GLU A 107 -7.49 4.99 3.06
N PRO A 108 -7.27 4.66 4.34
CA PRO A 108 -6.09 3.89 4.74
C PRO A 108 -6.10 2.51 4.06
N PRO A 109 -4.93 1.90 3.86
CA PRO A 109 -4.86 0.58 3.27
C PRO A 109 -5.67 -0.46 4.07
N ARG A 110 -6.17 -1.48 3.38
CA ARG A 110 -6.94 -2.58 3.96
C ARG A 110 -6.44 -3.92 3.45
N ALA A 111 -6.45 -4.93 4.30
CA ALA A 111 -6.23 -6.31 3.86
C ALA A 111 -7.48 -6.86 3.16
N TYR A 112 -7.32 -7.99 2.45
CA TYR A 112 -8.41 -8.69 1.75
C TYR A 112 -9.58 -9.14 2.63
N ASP A 113 -9.35 -9.31 3.93
CA ASP A 113 -10.39 -9.63 4.92
C ASP A 113 -11.07 -8.37 5.49
N GLN A 114 -10.86 -7.21 4.84
CA GLN A 114 -11.35 -5.89 5.22
C GLN A 114 -10.73 -5.31 6.51
N SER A 115 -9.75 -5.99 7.11
CA SER A 115 -9.03 -5.44 8.26
C SER A 115 -8.32 -4.15 7.85
N GLN A 116 -8.62 -3.06 8.57
CA GLN A 116 -7.98 -1.77 8.36
C GLN A 116 -6.64 -1.70 9.09
N LEU A 117 -5.70 -0.98 8.50
CA LEU A 117 -4.45 -0.63 9.17
C LEU A 117 -4.72 0.35 10.30
N ALA A 118 -4.43 -0.05 11.54
CA ALA A 118 -4.45 0.86 12.68
C ALA A 118 -3.18 1.73 12.66
N LEU A 119 -3.26 2.90 12.00
CA LEU A 119 -2.13 3.84 11.85
C LEU A 119 -1.45 4.18 13.18
N SER A 120 -2.21 4.31 14.26
CA SER A 120 -1.67 4.58 15.60
C SER A 120 -0.75 3.49 16.15
N ARG A 121 -0.78 2.28 15.55
CA ARG A 121 0.09 1.14 15.90
C ARG A 121 1.22 0.94 14.91
N ALA A 122 1.28 1.74 13.85
CA ALA A 122 2.36 1.73 12.88
C ALA A 122 3.61 2.39 13.45
N GLU A 123 4.79 1.94 13.02
CA GLU A 123 6.04 2.66 13.25
C GLU A 123 6.01 4.06 12.63
N ALA A 124 6.78 5.00 13.18
CA ALA A 124 6.80 6.39 12.74
C ALA A 124 7.13 6.55 11.23
N SER A 125 8.02 5.70 10.73
CA SER A 125 8.36 5.62 9.30
C SER A 125 7.13 5.30 8.45
N LEU A 126 6.36 4.26 8.80
CA LEU A 126 5.15 3.88 8.08
C LEU A 126 4.07 4.96 8.17
N GLN A 127 3.91 5.60 9.34
CA GLN A 127 2.98 6.72 9.50
C GLN A 127 3.30 7.86 8.54
N ALA A 128 4.57 8.29 8.47
CA ALA A 128 5.01 9.35 7.57
C ALA A 128 4.73 9.02 6.10
N HIS A 129 4.96 7.76 5.68
CA HIS A 129 4.65 7.33 4.32
C HIS A 129 3.15 7.35 4.02
N LEU A 130 2.31 6.85 4.93
CA LEU A 130 0.85 6.84 4.70
C LEU A 130 0.28 8.27 4.70
N GLN A 131 0.81 9.14 5.55
CA GLN A 131 0.50 10.58 5.54
C GLN A 131 0.94 11.26 4.24
N LEU A 132 2.10 10.90 3.69
CA LEU A 132 2.55 11.42 2.38
C LEU A 132 1.56 11.06 1.27
N LYS A 133 1.08 9.81 1.26
CA LYS A 133 0.09 9.37 0.27
C LYS A 133 -1.23 10.11 0.42
N GLU A 134 -1.72 10.24 1.65
CA GLU A 134 -2.95 10.95 1.97
C GLU A 134 -2.85 12.42 1.52
N SER A 135 -1.80 13.12 1.96
CA SER A 135 -1.58 14.54 1.67
C SER A 135 -1.31 14.86 0.20
N PHE A 136 -0.89 13.90 -0.63
CA PHE A 136 -0.81 14.09 -2.07
C PHE A 136 -2.18 14.40 -2.70
N HIS A 137 -3.28 13.92 -2.12
CA HIS A 137 -4.61 14.01 -2.74
C HIS A 137 -5.53 15.05 -2.12
N PHE A 138 -5.26 15.47 -0.89
CA PHE A 138 -5.96 16.58 -0.27
C PHE A 138 -5.30 17.92 -0.65
N SER A 139 -6.09 18.99 -0.68
CA SER A 139 -5.59 20.36 -0.89
C SER A 139 -4.60 20.68 0.23
N ASN A 140 -3.32 20.59 -0.08
CA ASN A 140 -2.28 20.91 0.87
C ASN A 140 -2.01 22.41 0.75
N SER A 141 -2.30 23.18 1.80
CA SER A 141 -2.01 24.61 1.84
C SER A 141 -0.51 24.90 1.73
N ASP A 142 0.33 23.88 1.95
CA ASP A 142 1.79 23.98 1.90
C ASP A 142 2.40 22.97 0.92
N ILE A 143 2.30 23.32 -0.37
CA ILE A 143 2.82 22.50 -1.48
C ILE A 143 4.34 22.30 -1.42
N LEU A 144 5.08 23.23 -0.80
CA LEU A 144 6.54 23.16 -0.70
C LEU A 144 6.98 22.14 0.35
N ASN A 145 6.40 22.19 1.55
CA ASN A 145 6.70 21.18 2.58
C ASN A 145 6.32 19.77 2.12
N PHE A 146 5.22 19.67 1.37
CA PHE A 146 4.82 18.41 0.74
C PHE A 146 5.87 17.91 -0.28
N TRP A 147 6.35 18.81 -1.16
CA TRP A 147 7.40 18.49 -2.12
C TRP A 147 8.69 18.01 -1.44
N TYR A 148 9.12 18.66 -0.35
CA TYR A 148 10.30 18.23 0.40
C TYR A 148 10.11 16.85 1.07
N SER A 149 8.92 16.59 1.63
CA SER A 149 8.61 15.28 2.22
C SER A 149 8.67 14.15 1.18
N MET A 150 8.21 14.44 -0.05
CA MET A 150 8.32 13.50 -1.17
C MET A 150 9.78 13.26 -1.57
N LEU A 151 10.59 14.32 -1.63
CA LEU A 151 12.02 14.21 -1.96
C LEU A 151 12.82 13.48 -0.88
N GLU A 152 12.45 13.61 0.39
CA GLU A 152 13.06 12.86 1.48
C GLU A 152 12.84 11.35 1.29
N VAL A 153 11.59 10.92 1.04
CA VAL A 153 11.27 9.52 0.73
C VAL A 153 11.98 9.04 -0.53
N TYR A 154 12.08 9.91 -1.55
CA TYR A 154 12.81 9.60 -2.79
C TYR A 154 14.31 9.43 -2.57
N SER A 155 14.92 10.22 -1.69
CA SER A 155 16.36 10.17 -1.43
C SER A 155 16.82 8.84 -0.84
N GLY A 156 15.92 8.11 -0.16
CA GLY A 156 16.17 6.77 0.36
C GLY A 156 16.03 5.65 -0.68
N GLN A 157 15.61 5.95 -1.91
CA GLN A 157 15.38 4.95 -2.95
C GLN A 157 16.68 4.54 -3.66
N GLN A 158 16.68 3.33 -4.22
CA GLN A 158 17.76 2.79 -5.01
C GLN A 158 17.53 3.10 -6.49
N LEU A 159 18.49 3.81 -7.09
CA LEU A 159 18.52 4.10 -8.52
C LEU A 159 19.51 3.16 -9.20
N THR A 160 19.04 2.35 -10.15
CA THR A 160 19.90 1.47 -10.94
C THR A 160 20.87 2.27 -11.81
N LYS A 161 20.44 3.41 -12.34
CA LYS A 161 21.26 4.33 -13.15
C LYS A 161 21.14 5.77 -12.62
N PRO A 162 21.82 6.12 -11.52
CA PRO A 162 21.65 7.42 -10.87
C PRO A 162 21.89 8.62 -11.79
N ASP A 163 22.88 8.54 -12.67
CA ASP A 163 23.26 9.66 -13.56
C ASP A 163 22.20 9.96 -14.62
N LEU A 164 21.36 8.98 -14.94
CA LEU A 164 20.30 9.12 -15.95
C LEU A 164 18.93 9.32 -15.30
N ASP A 165 18.62 8.50 -14.29
CA ASP A 165 17.25 8.36 -13.79
C ASP A 165 16.93 9.32 -12.65
N ARG A 166 17.93 9.93 -11.98
CA ARG A 166 17.70 10.70 -10.75
C ARG A 166 16.66 11.80 -10.90
N ILE A 167 16.64 12.51 -12.03
CA ILE A 167 15.65 13.56 -12.28
C ILE A 167 14.42 13.00 -12.99
N LEU A 168 14.62 12.08 -13.95
CA LEU A 168 13.53 11.51 -14.73
C LEU A 168 12.52 10.71 -13.87
N ALA A 169 13.01 10.04 -12.82
CA ALA A 169 12.20 9.25 -11.90
C ALA A 169 11.29 10.09 -11.00
N VAL A 170 11.43 11.42 -10.97
CA VAL A 170 10.53 12.33 -10.24
C VAL A 170 9.92 13.43 -11.13
N ALA A 171 10.32 13.51 -12.40
CA ALA A 171 9.88 14.57 -13.32
C ALA A 171 8.35 14.66 -13.45
N GLY A 172 7.66 13.52 -13.46
CA GLY A 172 6.20 13.50 -13.53
C GLY A 172 5.50 14.03 -12.28
N LEU A 173 6.10 13.81 -11.09
CA LEU A 173 5.61 14.38 -9.84
C LEU A 173 5.87 15.88 -9.77
N ALA A 174 7.06 16.32 -10.23
CA ALA A 174 7.39 17.73 -10.30
C ALA A 174 6.42 18.51 -11.19
N GLN A 175 6.05 17.94 -12.35
CA GLN A 175 5.07 18.54 -13.24
C GLN A 175 3.68 18.66 -12.60
N GLU A 176 3.20 17.59 -11.95
CA GLU A 176 1.91 17.59 -11.25
C GLU A 176 1.88 18.63 -10.11
N MET A 177 2.97 18.77 -9.36
CA MET A 177 3.08 19.80 -8.32
C MET A 177 3.09 21.21 -8.90
N ALA A 178 3.82 21.43 -10.00
CA ALA A 178 3.86 22.72 -10.67
C ALA A 178 2.48 23.13 -11.22
N ASP A 179 1.71 22.18 -11.75
CA ASP A 179 0.37 22.47 -12.28
C ASP A 179 -0.64 22.74 -11.15
N ARG A 180 -0.51 22.06 -10.01
CA ARG A 180 -1.31 22.36 -8.81
C ARG A 180 -0.98 23.73 -8.22
N ALA A 181 0.30 24.08 -8.14
CA ALA A 181 0.75 25.39 -7.66
C ALA A 181 0.15 26.56 -8.47
N LYS A 182 -0.09 26.36 -9.77
CA LYS A 182 -0.72 27.37 -10.65
C LYS A 182 -2.23 27.46 -10.49
N SER A 183 -2.86 26.41 -9.95
CA SER A 183 -4.33 26.31 -9.78
C SER A 183 -4.84 26.83 -8.44
N MET A 184 -3.93 27.12 -7.50
CA MET A 184 -4.19 27.76 -6.20
C MET A 184 -4.15 29.28 -6.35
#